data_AF-A0A7S4E1H9-F1
#
_entry.id   AF-A0A7S4E1H9-F1
#
_cell.length_a   1.000
_cell.length_b   1.000
_cell.length_c   1.000
_cell.angle_alpha   90.00
_cell.angle_beta   90.00
_cell.angle_gamma   90.00
#
_symmetry.space_group_name_H-M   'P 1'
#
loop_
_entity.id
_entity.type
_entity.pdbx_description
1 polymer ?
#
loop_
_entity_poly.entity_id
_entity_poly.type
_entity_poly.pdbx_seq_one_letter_code
_entity_poly.pdbx_strand_id
1 'polypeptide(L)'
;PDIGFPGRKHPHWKSLGFQGEDPQTDFRGGGVLGLRALLYWAENHSEMARQIINTQPKKVEQQYPVSTAGITISAHLATFLGVKLITLNNKSKPELKGISESPLARALSRSFGRDELDAEGLFFELFSVLMKALDARWKKSGATYFEFNTVLKGLSEELTEILEQEPYYFGVVIKQLQIKT
;
A
#
# COMPACT_ATOMS: atom_id res chain seq x y z
N PRO A 1 -3.64 15.32 -13.97
CA PRO A 1 -4.47 15.89 -15.06
C PRO A 1 -5.94 15.94 -14.63
N ASP A 2 -6.61 17.10 -14.82
CA ASP A 2 -8.05 17.35 -14.56
C ASP A 2 -8.94 16.72 -15.64
N ILE A 3 -8.71 15.45 -15.94
CA ILE A 3 -9.66 14.67 -16.73
C ILE A 3 -10.72 14.24 -15.71
N GLY A 4 -11.95 14.76 -15.85
CA GLY A 4 -13.08 14.32 -15.03
C GLY A 4 -13.23 12.79 -15.07
N PHE A 5 -14.01 12.21 -14.14
CA PHE A 5 -14.13 10.76 -14.00
C PHE A 5 -14.45 10.09 -15.35
N PRO A 6 -13.52 9.31 -15.93
CA PRO A 6 -13.63 8.86 -17.31
C PRO A 6 -14.58 7.66 -17.47
N GLY A 7 -15.33 7.31 -16.41
CA GLY A 7 -16.10 6.08 -16.31
C GLY A 7 -15.23 4.88 -15.93
N ARG A 8 -15.90 3.75 -15.71
CA ARG A 8 -15.24 2.51 -15.28
C ARG A 8 -14.26 1.96 -16.32
N LYS A 9 -14.57 2.07 -17.61
CA LYS A 9 -13.73 1.54 -18.70
C LYS A 9 -13.11 2.68 -19.47
N HIS A 10 -11.79 2.85 -19.35
CA HIS A 10 -11.07 3.92 -20.03
C HIS A 10 -9.56 3.66 -20.11
N PRO A 11 -8.87 4.06 -21.21
CA PRO A 11 -7.41 3.90 -21.35
C PRO A 11 -6.59 4.56 -20.23
N HIS A 12 -7.11 5.61 -19.60
CA HIS A 12 -6.43 6.33 -18.51
C HIS A 12 -6.11 5.44 -17.30
N TRP A 13 -6.86 4.37 -17.04
CA TRP A 13 -6.55 3.44 -15.95
C TRP A 13 -5.16 2.82 -16.10
N LYS A 14 -4.72 2.51 -17.34
CA LYS A 14 -3.35 2.04 -17.58
C LYS A 14 -2.29 3.07 -17.18
N SER A 15 -2.55 4.36 -17.40
CA SER A 15 -1.62 5.43 -17.00
C SER A 15 -1.52 5.63 -15.49
N LEU A 16 -2.52 5.16 -14.72
CA LEU A 16 -2.46 5.09 -13.26
C LEU A 16 -1.79 3.80 -12.76
N GLY A 17 -1.39 2.91 -13.67
CA GLY A 17 -0.72 1.65 -13.36
C GLY A 17 -1.67 0.50 -13.03
N PHE A 18 -2.90 0.49 -13.57
CA PHE A 18 -3.74 -0.72 -13.62
C PHE A 18 -3.33 -1.62 -14.80
N GLN A 19 -3.56 -2.93 -14.72
CA GLN A 19 -3.19 -3.87 -15.79
C GLN A 19 -3.97 -3.64 -17.10
N GLY A 20 -5.20 -3.14 -16.99
CA GLY A 20 -6.10 -2.96 -18.10
C GLY A 20 -6.84 -1.63 -18.08
N GLU A 21 -7.77 -1.49 -19.01
CA GLU A 21 -8.67 -0.32 -19.11
C GLU A 21 -9.89 -0.46 -18.21
N ASP A 22 -10.07 -1.62 -17.57
CA ASP A 22 -11.13 -1.90 -16.60
C ASP A 22 -10.49 -2.34 -15.28
N PRO A 23 -10.38 -1.44 -14.28
CA PRO A 23 -9.69 -1.75 -13.03
C PRO A 23 -10.43 -2.81 -12.19
N GLN A 24 -11.67 -3.17 -12.52
CA GLN A 24 -12.40 -4.23 -11.81
C GLN A 24 -11.63 -5.56 -11.81
N THR A 25 -10.86 -5.86 -12.87
CA THR A 25 -10.10 -7.11 -12.96
C THR A 25 -8.96 -7.19 -11.95
N ASP A 26 -8.31 -6.05 -11.65
CA ASP A 26 -7.21 -5.96 -10.69
C ASP A 26 -7.70 -6.14 -9.24
N PHE A 27 -8.91 -5.67 -8.94
CA PHE A 27 -9.48 -5.77 -7.58
C PHE A 27 -10.05 -7.15 -7.23
N ARG A 28 -9.91 -8.18 -8.08
CA ARG A 28 -10.43 -9.53 -7.75
C ARG A 28 -9.76 -10.15 -6.52
N GLY A 29 -8.45 -9.90 -6.33
CA GLY A 29 -7.69 -10.41 -5.18
C GLY A 29 -7.69 -9.48 -3.97
N GLY A 30 -7.47 -8.17 -4.17
CA GLY A 30 -7.44 -7.19 -3.08
C GLY A 30 -8.81 -6.61 -2.67
N GLY A 31 -9.84 -6.83 -3.49
CA GLY A 31 -11.22 -6.44 -3.22
C GLY A 31 -11.39 -4.96 -2.90
N VAL A 32 -12.38 -4.68 -2.05
CA VAL A 32 -12.69 -3.32 -1.56
C VAL A 32 -11.57 -2.77 -0.68
N LEU A 33 -10.78 -3.61 0.00
CA LEU A 33 -9.66 -3.14 0.82
C LEU A 33 -8.59 -2.46 -0.04
N GLY A 34 -8.18 -3.09 -1.14
CA GLY A 34 -7.22 -2.49 -2.07
C GLY A 34 -7.73 -1.19 -2.67
N LEU A 35 -9.04 -1.11 -2.96
CA LEU A 35 -9.66 0.14 -3.42
C LEU A 35 -9.58 1.24 -2.36
N ARG A 36 -9.94 0.93 -1.11
CA ARG A 36 -9.89 1.91 -0.01
C ARG A 36 -8.47 2.36 0.30
N ALA A 37 -7.50 1.46 0.22
CA ALA A 37 -6.08 1.78 0.40
C ALA A 37 -5.58 2.73 -0.70
N LEU A 38 -5.86 2.44 -1.97
CA LEU A 38 -5.50 3.34 -3.08
C LEU A 38 -6.21 4.69 -2.98
N LEU A 39 -7.49 4.71 -2.59
CA LEU A 39 -8.25 5.94 -2.42
C LEU A 39 -7.68 6.79 -1.29
N TYR A 40 -7.45 6.19 -0.12
CA TYR A 40 -6.81 6.88 1.01
C TYR A 40 -5.47 7.48 0.61
N TRP A 41 -4.63 6.70 -0.07
CA TRP A 41 -3.32 7.17 -0.52
C TRP A 41 -3.43 8.31 -1.53
N ALA A 42 -4.35 8.22 -2.49
CA ALA A 42 -4.56 9.27 -3.49
C ALA A 42 -5.14 10.55 -2.90
N GLU A 43 -5.99 10.47 -1.87
CA GLU A 43 -6.64 11.61 -1.22
C GLU A 43 -5.73 12.28 -0.18
N ASN A 44 -5.11 11.50 0.70
CA ASN A 44 -4.32 12.03 1.82
C ASN A 44 -2.85 12.29 1.44
N HIS A 45 -2.31 11.53 0.48
CA HIS A 45 -0.93 11.63 0.01
C HIS A 45 -0.86 11.96 -1.50
N SER A 46 -1.75 12.83 -1.97
CA SER A 46 -1.97 13.12 -3.39
C SER A 46 -0.70 13.56 -4.15
N GLU A 47 0.16 14.35 -3.52
CA GLU A 47 1.45 14.77 -4.10
C GLU A 47 2.38 13.58 -4.32
N MET A 48 2.50 12.71 -3.31
CA MET A 48 3.29 11.48 -3.40
C MET A 48 2.73 10.56 -4.50
N ALA A 49 1.41 10.38 -4.55
CA ALA A 49 0.77 9.55 -5.57
C ALA A 49 1.05 10.05 -6.99
N ARG A 50 0.86 11.35 -7.23
CA ARG A 50 1.18 11.98 -8.51
C ARG A 50 2.67 11.87 -8.83
N GLN A 51 3.55 12.08 -7.85
CA GLN A 51 4.98 11.97 -8.05
C GLN A 51 5.35 10.55 -8.48
N ILE A 52 4.92 9.53 -7.75
CA ILE A 52 5.24 8.12 -8.06
C ILE A 52 4.74 7.73 -9.45
N ILE A 53 3.50 8.08 -9.80
CA ILE A 53 2.91 7.78 -11.11
C ILE A 53 3.64 8.51 -12.24
N ASN A 54 3.95 9.80 -12.07
CA ASN A 54 4.53 10.62 -13.14
C ASN A 54 6.05 10.48 -13.29
N THR A 55 6.74 9.89 -12.31
CA THR A 55 8.22 9.76 -12.30
C THR A 55 8.69 8.32 -12.48
N GLN A 56 7.85 7.46 -13.06
CA GLN A 56 8.26 6.12 -13.46
C GLN A 56 9.44 6.17 -14.45
N PRO A 57 10.34 5.16 -14.46
CA PRO A 57 11.47 5.12 -15.39
C PRO A 57 11.03 5.26 -16.86
N LYS A 58 11.88 5.89 -17.68
CA LYS A 58 11.59 6.06 -19.12
C LYS A 58 11.56 4.74 -19.89
N LYS A 59 12.33 3.76 -19.44
CA LYS A 59 12.38 2.40 -20.02
C LYS A 59 11.16 1.63 -19.57
N VAL A 60 10.33 1.20 -20.52
CA VAL A 60 9.05 0.51 -20.24
C VAL A 60 9.28 -0.77 -19.44
N GLU A 61 10.35 -1.50 -19.73
CA GLU A 61 10.74 -2.72 -19.02
C GLU A 61 11.09 -2.50 -17.54
N GLN A 62 11.42 -1.25 -17.17
CA GLN A 62 11.69 -0.81 -15.80
C GLN A 62 10.50 -0.09 -15.17
N GLN A 63 9.35 0.00 -15.84
CA GLN A 63 8.13 0.50 -15.21
C GLN A 63 7.44 -0.65 -14.47
N TYR A 64 6.73 -0.32 -13.40
CA TYR A 64 5.86 -1.28 -12.72
C TYR A 64 4.43 -0.73 -12.63
N PRO A 65 3.41 -1.61 -12.60
CA PRO A 65 2.02 -1.18 -12.52
C PRO A 65 1.70 -0.68 -11.10
N VAL A 66 1.87 0.62 -10.87
CA VAL A 66 1.77 1.27 -9.53
C VAL A 66 0.48 0.92 -8.79
N SER A 67 -0.68 1.05 -9.45
CA SER A 67 -1.97 0.75 -8.80
C SER A 67 -2.13 -0.74 -8.51
N THR A 68 -1.78 -1.62 -9.46
CA THR A 68 -1.82 -3.07 -9.23
C THR A 68 -0.87 -3.49 -8.11
N ALA A 69 0.33 -2.91 -8.06
CA ALA A 69 1.30 -3.12 -6.98
C ALA A 69 0.73 -2.70 -5.61
N GLY A 70 0.05 -1.54 -5.53
CA GLY A 70 -0.63 -1.11 -4.33
C GLY A 70 -1.73 -2.09 -3.88
N ILE A 71 -2.52 -2.61 -4.81
CA ILE A 71 -3.52 -3.63 -4.48
C ILE A 71 -2.84 -4.86 -3.86
N THR A 72 -1.72 -5.34 -4.41
CA THR A 72 -0.97 -6.47 -3.84
C THR A 72 -0.39 -6.15 -2.46
N ILE A 73 0.22 -4.97 -2.28
CA ILE A 73 0.75 -4.52 -0.97
C ILE A 73 -0.37 -4.52 0.07
N SER A 74 -1.55 -3.99 -0.27
CA SER A 74 -2.68 -3.94 0.67
C SER A 74 -3.12 -5.34 1.13
N ALA A 75 -3.12 -6.32 0.22
CA ALA A 75 -3.47 -7.70 0.53
C ALA A 75 -2.41 -8.35 1.44
N HIS A 76 -1.12 -8.20 1.12
CA HIS A 76 -0.04 -8.71 1.97
C HIS A 76 -0.07 -8.08 3.35
N LEU A 77 -0.27 -6.76 3.44
CA LEU A 77 -0.35 -6.06 4.71
C LEU A 77 -1.52 -6.59 5.56
N ALA A 78 -2.69 -6.84 4.95
CA ALA A 78 -3.82 -7.44 5.66
C ALA A 78 -3.47 -8.83 6.22
N THR A 79 -2.79 -9.67 5.42
CA THR A 79 -2.31 -10.99 5.86
C THR A 79 -1.33 -10.88 7.03
N PHE A 80 -0.33 -10.01 6.94
CA PHE A 80 0.67 -9.82 8.00
C PHE A 80 0.07 -9.34 9.31
N LEU A 81 -0.94 -8.47 9.24
CA LEU A 81 -1.60 -7.92 10.42
C LEU A 81 -2.64 -8.85 11.02
N GLY A 82 -2.77 -10.08 10.50
CA GLY A 82 -3.78 -11.04 10.96
C GLY A 82 -5.19 -10.49 10.81
N VAL A 83 -5.39 -9.49 9.92
CA VAL A 83 -6.72 -8.95 9.63
C VAL A 83 -7.48 -10.07 8.96
N LYS A 84 -8.41 -10.65 9.72
CA LYS A 84 -9.41 -11.54 9.14
C LYS A 84 -10.20 -10.68 8.16
N LEU A 85 -9.95 -10.88 6.86
CA LEU A 85 -10.67 -10.31 5.70
C LEU A 85 -12.19 -10.65 5.68
N ILE A 86 -12.78 -10.98 6.84
CA ILE A 86 -14.13 -11.50 7.03
C ILE A 86 -15.20 -10.41 6.84
N THR A 87 -14.85 -9.13 6.78
CA THR A 87 -15.87 -8.05 6.71
C THR A 87 -15.84 -7.26 5.41
N LEU A 88 -15.77 -7.95 4.27
CA LEU A 88 -15.96 -7.33 2.94
C LEU A 88 -17.33 -7.62 2.32
N ASN A 89 -18.20 -8.39 2.98
CA ASN A 89 -19.46 -8.85 2.37
C ASN A 89 -20.76 -8.30 2.99
N ASN A 90 -20.71 -7.27 3.85
CA ASN A 90 -21.93 -6.68 4.42
C ASN A 90 -21.91 -5.16 4.38
N LYS A 91 -23.11 -4.57 4.23
CA LYS A 91 -23.43 -3.13 4.07
C LYS A 91 -23.06 -2.24 5.27
N SER A 92 -22.13 -2.67 6.13
CA SER A 92 -21.64 -1.96 7.31
C SER A 92 -20.17 -1.56 7.11
N LYS A 93 -19.76 -0.47 7.77
CA LYS A 93 -18.36 0.02 7.78
C LYS A 93 -17.43 -1.16 8.13
N PRO A 94 -16.40 -1.47 7.32
CA PRO A 94 -15.50 -2.58 7.62
C PRO A 94 -14.76 -2.30 8.92
N GLU A 95 -14.89 -3.18 9.91
CA GLU A 95 -14.05 -3.13 11.11
C GLU A 95 -12.85 -4.06 10.88
N LEU A 96 -11.62 -3.51 10.96
CA LEU A 96 -10.39 -4.29 10.89
C LEU A 96 -10.21 -5.10 12.18
N LYS A 97 -10.91 -6.22 12.29
CA LYS A 97 -10.77 -7.17 13.41
C LYS A 97 -9.52 -8.02 13.24
N GLY A 98 -8.72 -8.12 14.30
CA GLY A 98 -7.47 -8.90 14.32
C GLY A 98 -6.21 -8.07 14.36
N ILE A 99 -6.27 -6.76 14.04
CA ILE A 99 -5.12 -5.87 14.20
C ILE A 99 -4.63 -5.94 15.65
N SER A 100 -5.52 -5.79 16.64
CA SER A 100 -5.24 -5.68 18.08
C SER A 100 -4.25 -6.69 18.69
N GLU A 101 -4.12 -7.88 18.11
CA GLU A 101 -3.25 -8.95 18.62
C GLU A 101 -1.87 -9.00 17.91
N SER A 102 -1.71 -8.29 16.79
CA SER A 102 -0.46 -8.25 16.03
C SER A 102 0.64 -7.44 16.74
N PRO A 103 1.94 -7.73 16.48
CA PRO A 103 3.05 -6.88 16.95
C PRO A 103 2.88 -5.42 16.54
N LEU A 104 2.34 -5.17 15.34
CA LEU A 104 2.00 -3.82 14.92
C LEU A 104 0.96 -3.23 15.87
N ALA A 105 -0.18 -3.87 16.15
CA ALA A 105 -1.15 -3.27 17.07
C ALA A 105 -0.64 -3.04 18.48
N ARG A 106 0.30 -3.84 18.96
CA ARG A 106 0.97 -3.56 20.23
C ARG A 106 1.83 -2.31 20.14
N ALA A 107 2.60 -2.14 19.06
CA ALA A 107 3.31 -0.90 18.76
C ALA A 107 2.34 0.29 18.58
N LEU A 108 1.18 0.07 17.94
CA LEU A 108 0.15 1.08 17.73
C LEU A 108 -0.47 1.46 19.07
N SER A 109 -0.91 0.51 19.89
CA SER A 109 -1.53 0.73 21.22
C SER A 109 -0.64 1.58 22.13
N ARG A 110 0.68 1.47 21.99
CA ARG A 110 1.67 2.29 22.70
C ARG A 110 1.86 3.68 22.06
N SER A 111 1.69 3.79 20.74
CA SER A 111 1.72 5.06 20.00
C SER A 111 0.48 5.92 20.27
N PHE A 112 -0.67 5.28 20.46
CA PHE A 112 -1.99 5.90 20.72
C PHE A 112 -2.05 6.79 21.97
N GLY A 113 -1.00 6.83 22.79
CA GLY A 113 -0.87 7.84 23.84
C GLY A 113 -0.71 9.27 23.32
N ARG A 114 -0.40 9.47 22.03
CA ARG A 114 -0.30 10.78 21.36
C ARG A 114 -0.80 10.70 19.91
N ASP A 115 -2.03 11.16 19.66
CA ASP A 115 -2.68 11.54 18.37
C ASP A 115 -3.54 10.52 17.55
N GLU A 116 -4.84 10.87 17.52
CA GLU A 116 -5.94 10.81 16.51
C GLU A 116 -6.28 9.61 15.60
N LEU A 117 -5.36 8.80 15.09
CA LEU A 117 -5.70 7.84 14.00
C LEU A 117 -6.07 6.44 14.50
N ASP A 118 -7.29 5.96 14.22
CA ASP A 118 -7.71 4.60 14.54
C ASP A 118 -6.90 3.50 13.80
N ALA A 119 -7.13 2.22 14.14
CA ALA A 119 -6.41 1.09 13.56
C ALA A 119 -6.50 1.03 12.02
N GLU A 120 -7.56 1.61 11.45
CA GLU A 120 -7.77 1.71 10.02
C GLU A 120 -6.96 2.83 9.38
N GLY A 121 -6.94 4.02 9.99
CA GLY A 121 -6.06 5.11 9.56
C GLY A 121 -4.59 4.66 9.53
N LEU A 122 -4.14 3.92 10.55
CA LEU A 122 -2.77 3.42 10.63
C LEU A 122 -2.45 2.35 9.58
N PHE A 123 -3.41 1.48 9.27
CA PHE A 123 -3.26 0.54 8.15
C PHE A 123 -2.99 1.31 6.85
N PHE A 124 -3.78 2.35 6.57
CA PHE A 124 -3.64 3.11 5.33
C PHE A 124 -2.42 4.05 5.31
N GLU A 125 -1.98 4.54 6.46
CA GLU A 125 -0.70 5.25 6.58
C GLU A 125 0.48 4.32 6.33
N LEU A 126 0.49 3.13 6.94
CA LEU A 126 1.53 2.13 6.68
C LEU A 126 1.55 1.70 5.22
N PHE A 127 0.37 1.51 4.61
CA PHE A 127 0.24 1.30 3.17
C PHE A 127 0.92 2.41 2.35
N SER A 128 0.66 3.67 2.69
CA SER A 128 1.24 4.83 2.01
C SER A 128 2.76 4.88 2.12
N VAL A 129 3.30 4.54 3.31
CA VAL A 129 4.74 4.43 3.54
C VAL A 129 5.36 3.29 2.73
N LEU A 130 4.69 2.14 2.64
CA LEU A 130 5.14 1.01 1.83
C LEU A 130 5.13 1.34 0.33
N MET A 131 4.14 2.08 -0.17
CA MET A 131 4.11 2.57 -1.55
C MET A 131 5.33 3.42 -1.86
N LYS A 132 5.68 4.36 -0.96
CA LYS A 132 6.89 5.18 -1.08
C LYS A 132 8.16 4.33 -1.04
N ALA A 133 8.23 3.38 -0.11
CA ALA A 133 9.39 2.51 0.06
C ALA A 133 9.61 1.61 -1.17
N LEU A 134 8.53 1.07 -1.75
CA LEU A 134 8.58 0.30 -2.99
C LEU A 134 9.14 1.14 -4.13
N ASP A 135 8.58 2.33 -4.38
CA ASP A 135 8.99 3.19 -5.50
C ASP A 135 10.47 3.57 -5.43
N ALA A 136 10.95 3.98 -4.25
CA ALA A 136 12.35 4.34 -4.06
C ALA A 136 13.29 3.13 -4.23
N ARG A 137 12.93 1.94 -3.75
CA ARG A 137 13.70 0.71 -3.99
C ARG A 137 13.73 0.34 -5.46
N TRP A 138 12.58 0.41 -6.12
CA TRP A 138 12.43 0.08 -7.53
C TRP A 138 13.33 0.96 -8.40
N LYS A 139 13.32 2.29 -8.15
CA LYS A 139 14.17 3.25 -8.86
C LYS A 139 15.65 3.03 -8.60
N LYS A 140 16.03 2.64 -7.38
CA LYS A 140 17.42 2.39 -6.99
C LYS A 140 17.97 1.06 -7.53
N SER A 141 17.13 0.03 -7.63
CA SER A 141 17.56 -1.30 -8.09
C SER A 141 17.76 -1.37 -9.60
N GLY A 142 17.09 -0.51 -10.38
CA GLY A 142 17.05 -0.64 -11.84
C GLY A 142 16.32 -1.90 -12.30
N ALA A 143 15.51 -2.49 -11.41
CA ALA A 143 14.77 -3.72 -11.63
C ALA A 143 13.86 -3.64 -12.85
N THR A 144 13.62 -4.80 -13.44
CA THR A 144 12.67 -5.00 -14.51
C THR A 144 11.37 -5.58 -13.99
N TYR A 145 10.31 -5.49 -14.78
CA TYR A 145 9.00 -6.07 -14.47
C TYR A 145 9.08 -7.53 -13.95
N PHE A 146 10.00 -8.35 -14.47
CA PHE A 146 10.19 -9.75 -14.02
C PHE A 146 10.65 -9.88 -12.57
N GLU A 147 11.27 -8.84 -12.01
CA GLU A 147 11.80 -8.81 -10.65
C GLU A 147 10.81 -8.18 -9.66
N PHE A 148 9.61 -7.79 -10.12
CA PHE A 148 8.57 -7.18 -9.29
C PHE A 148 8.26 -7.96 -8.02
N ASN A 149 8.00 -9.26 -8.16
CA ASN A 149 7.71 -10.10 -7.00
C ASN A 149 8.89 -10.23 -6.04
N THR A 150 10.12 -10.19 -6.56
CA THR A 150 11.36 -10.23 -5.74
C THR A 150 11.49 -8.96 -4.91
N VAL A 151 11.29 -7.79 -5.52
CA VAL A 151 11.35 -6.49 -4.81
C VAL A 151 10.24 -6.40 -3.75
N LEU A 152 9.02 -6.81 -4.10
CA LEU A 152 7.89 -6.81 -3.19
C LEU A 152 8.07 -7.77 -2.00
N LYS A 153 8.63 -8.95 -2.26
CA LYS A 153 8.97 -9.91 -1.22
C LYS A 153 10.01 -9.33 -0.25
N GLY A 154 11.08 -8.72 -0.76
CA GLY A 154 12.10 -8.09 0.10
C GLY A 154 11.55 -6.94 0.96
N LEU A 155 10.62 -6.14 0.43
CA LEU A 155 9.91 -5.13 1.23
C LEU A 155 9.04 -5.76 2.34
N SER A 156 8.40 -6.90 2.04
CA SER A 156 7.53 -7.61 2.98
C SER A 156 8.33 -8.27 4.11
N GLU A 157 9.47 -8.87 3.78
CA GLU A 157 10.41 -9.46 4.74
C GLU A 157 10.96 -8.38 5.68
N GLU A 158 11.35 -7.23 5.16
CA GLU A 158 11.84 -6.14 6.00
C GLU A 158 10.76 -5.58 6.93
N LEU A 159 9.52 -5.40 6.45
CA LEU A 159 8.44 -4.99 7.34
C LEU A 159 8.26 -6.00 8.48
N THR A 160 8.38 -7.29 8.19
CA THR A 160 8.29 -8.35 9.20
C THR A 160 9.43 -8.23 10.21
N GLU A 161 10.67 -8.10 9.76
CA GLU A 161 11.85 -7.90 10.64
C GLU A 161 11.70 -6.66 11.54
N ILE A 162 11.16 -5.56 11.02
CA ILE A 162 10.92 -4.33 11.78
C ILE A 162 9.84 -4.57 12.84
N LEU A 163 8.76 -5.27 12.51
CA LEU A 163 7.67 -5.53 13.44
C LEU A 163 8.03 -6.56 14.51
N GLU A 164 8.90 -7.53 14.19
CA GLU A 164 9.44 -8.52 15.14
C GLU A 164 10.31 -7.88 16.23
N GLN A 165 10.92 -6.72 15.95
CA GLN A 165 11.64 -5.94 16.96
C GLN A 165 10.71 -5.26 17.98
N GLU A 166 9.39 -5.44 17.86
CA GLU A 166 8.36 -4.85 18.71
C GLU A 166 8.56 -3.34 18.95
N PRO A 167 8.59 -2.54 17.87
CA PRO A 167 8.93 -1.13 17.96
C PRO A 167 8.00 -0.42 18.96
N TYR A 168 8.57 0.46 19.77
CA TYR A 168 7.82 1.12 20.84
C TYR A 168 6.68 1.99 20.30
N TYR A 169 6.86 2.58 19.11
CA TYR A 169 5.85 3.39 18.45
C TYR A 169 5.97 3.34 16.91
N PHE A 170 4.88 3.68 16.23
CA PHE A 170 4.73 3.59 14.77
C PHE A 170 5.77 4.42 13.99
N GLY A 171 6.17 5.58 14.53
CA GLY A 171 7.21 6.42 13.91
C GLY A 171 8.56 5.72 13.73
N VAL A 172 8.89 4.73 14.58
CA VAL A 172 10.10 3.91 14.40
C VAL A 172 10.00 3.03 13.16
N VAL A 173 8.82 2.44 12.91
CA VAL A 173 8.54 1.62 11.73
C VAL A 173 8.73 2.45 10.46
N ILE A 174 8.14 3.64 10.41
CA ILE A 174 8.26 4.56 9.27
C ILE A 174 9.72 4.91 9.02
N LYS A 175 10.43 5.32 10.08
CA LYS A 175 11.83 5.75 9.98
C LYS A 175 12.71 4.62 9.47
N GLN A 176 12.54 3.39 9.97
CA GLN A 176 13.33 2.24 9.53
C GLN A 176 13.05 1.88 8.06
N LEU A 177 11.78 1.89 7.63
CA LEU A 177 11.42 1.66 6.22
C LEU A 177 12.00 2.72 5.28
N GLN A 178 12.16 3.96 5.75
CA GLN A 178 12.68 5.09 4.98
C GLN A 178 14.21 5.18 4.96
N ILE A 179 14.92 4.70 5.98
CA ILE A 179 16.40 4.78 6.07
C ILE A 179 17.09 3.94 4.98
N LYS A 180 16.48 2.84 4.52
CA LYS A 180 17.08 1.93 3.54
C LYS A 180 16.77 2.28 2.07
N THR A 181 15.88 3.24 1.84
CA THR A 181 15.56 3.80 0.52
C THR A 181 16.53 4.91 0.15
#